data_AF-A0A0K8TFF8-F1
#
_entry.id   AF-A0A0K8TFF8-F1
#
_cell.length_a   1.000
_cell.length_b   1.000
_cell.length_c   1.000
_cell.angle_alpha   90.00
_cell.angle_beta   90.00
_cell.angle_gamma   90.00
#
_symmetry.space_group_name_H-M   'P 1'
#
loop_
_entity.id
_entity.type
_entity.pdbx_description
1 polymer ?
#
loop_
_entity_poly.entity_id
_entity_poly.type
_entity_poly.pdbx_seq_one_letter_code
_entity_poly.pdbx_strand_id
1 'polypeptide(L)'
;GKAYGNVGGYIAGSSLLVDTVRSLAPGFIFTTALPPPVLAGSLAAIRLLASEEGRSLRGRHQAIVRYLKLSLLVAGLPQLPSVSHIVPVPITGADKVAAVAESLMKRGHYVQAINYPTVARGEERLRFAPGPYHTPEMIDSLVTALTEAFHENNISFNEFMKNGTCRECSMEYKVDIAYEEPFKYTQVA
;
A
#
# COMPACT_ATOMS: atom_id res chain seq x y z
N GLY A 1 12.86 -5.63 5.51
CA GLY A 1 11.56 -5.89 6.17
C GLY A 1 10.37 -5.19 5.57
N LYS A 2 9.89 -5.70 4.43
CA LYS A 2 8.63 -5.27 3.80
C LYS A 2 7.91 -6.54 3.32
N ALA A 3 7.86 -6.79 2.02
CA ALA A 3 7.25 -8.00 1.46
C ALA A 3 7.77 -9.32 2.07
N TYR A 4 9.05 -9.39 2.47
CA TYR A 4 9.65 -10.58 3.09
C TYR A 4 9.31 -10.78 4.59
N GLY A 5 8.56 -9.88 5.23
CA GLY A 5 8.04 -10.07 6.60
C GLY A 5 9.06 -10.17 7.74
N ASN A 6 10.35 -9.89 7.49
CA ASN A 6 11.45 -9.99 8.47
C ASN A 6 12.17 -8.64 8.67
N VAL A 7 13.33 -8.58 9.34
CA VAL A 7 14.15 -7.37 9.48
C VAL A 7 15.54 -7.55 8.85
N GLY A 8 16.12 -6.46 8.34
CA GLY A 8 17.41 -6.47 7.65
C GLY A 8 17.38 -5.81 6.28
N GLY A 9 18.58 -5.56 5.75
CA GLY A 9 18.86 -5.05 4.41
C GLY A 9 20.05 -5.78 3.78
N TYR A 10 20.14 -5.77 2.46
CA TYR A 10 21.23 -6.41 1.71
C TYR A 10 21.54 -5.60 0.43
N ILE A 11 22.72 -5.81 -0.12
CA ILE A 11 23.10 -5.38 -1.46
C ILE A 11 23.45 -6.61 -2.30
N ALA A 12 23.27 -6.53 -3.62
CA ALA A 12 23.71 -7.54 -4.57
C ALA A 12 24.46 -6.84 -5.71
N GLY A 13 25.58 -7.40 -6.16
CA GLY A 13 26.44 -6.79 -7.17
C GLY A 13 27.58 -7.73 -7.56
N SER A 14 28.60 -7.18 -8.23
CA SER A 14 29.80 -7.95 -8.57
C SER A 14 30.56 -8.39 -7.32
N SER A 15 31.36 -9.46 -7.45
CA SER A 15 32.21 -9.95 -6.35
C SER A 15 33.10 -8.85 -5.80
N LEU A 16 33.78 -8.08 -6.66
CA LEU A 16 34.62 -6.95 -6.24
C LEU A 16 33.85 -5.88 -5.47
N LEU A 17 32.65 -5.51 -5.94
CA LEU A 17 31.82 -4.50 -5.26
C LEU A 17 31.42 -4.98 -3.87
N VAL A 18 30.88 -6.19 -3.78
CA VAL A 18 30.43 -6.78 -2.52
C VAL A 18 31.60 -6.93 -1.56
N ASP A 19 32.76 -7.39 -2.04
CA ASP A 19 33.94 -7.58 -1.22
C ASP A 19 34.56 -6.28 -0.73
N THR A 20 34.51 -5.22 -1.56
CA THR A 20 34.92 -3.87 -1.17
C THR A 20 34.05 -3.34 -0.03
N VAL A 21 32.72 -3.43 -0.16
CA VAL A 21 31.79 -2.99 0.91
C VAL A 21 31.98 -3.83 2.17
N ARG A 22 32.09 -5.16 2.03
CA ARG A 22 32.35 -6.08 3.15
C ARG A 22 33.63 -5.74 3.92
N SER A 23 34.66 -5.28 3.22
CA SER A 23 35.99 -5.00 3.80
C SER A 23 36.16 -3.58 4.33
N LEU A 24 35.37 -2.61 3.85
CA LEU A 24 35.58 -1.19 4.15
C LEU A 24 34.41 -0.49 4.86
N ALA A 25 33.18 -1.02 4.81
CA ALA A 25 32.02 -0.32 5.36
C ALA A 25 31.95 -0.45 6.89
N PRO A 26 32.13 0.64 7.67
CA PRO A 26 32.13 0.56 9.13
C PRO A 26 30.76 0.14 9.69
N GLY A 27 29.67 0.55 9.03
CA GLY A 27 28.31 0.15 9.39
C GLY A 27 27.99 -1.33 9.14
N PHE A 28 28.86 -2.06 8.40
CA PHE A 28 28.79 -3.51 8.25
C PHE A 28 29.70 -4.23 9.25
N ILE A 29 30.91 -3.73 9.49
CA ILE A 29 31.93 -4.39 10.32
C ILE A 29 31.69 -4.19 11.81
N PHE A 30 31.36 -2.97 12.24
CA PHE A 30 31.31 -2.58 13.65
C PHE A 30 29.87 -2.59 14.19
N THR A 31 29.15 -3.66 13.92
CA THR A 31 27.79 -3.89 14.42
C THR A 31 27.55 -5.37 14.68
N THR A 32 26.65 -5.70 15.60
CA THR A 32 26.22 -7.09 15.83
C THR A 32 25.50 -7.64 14.61
N ALA A 33 25.81 -8.88 14.24
CA ALA A 33 25.14 -9.58 13.15
C ALA A 33 23.64 -9.80 13.45
N LEU A 34 22.83 -9.94 12.40
CA LEU A 34 21.41 -10.26 12.55
C LEU A 34 21.23 -11.65 13.20
N PRO A 35 20.24 -11.82 14.09
CA PRO A 35 19.99 -13.11 14.73
C PRO A 35 19.70 -14.23 13.72
N PRO A 36 20.27 -15.44 13.88
CA PRO A 36 20.03 -16.56 12.96
C PRO A 36 18.55 -16.88 12.67
N PRO A 37 17.61 -16.82 13.64
CA PRO A 37 16.19 -17.04 13.35
C PRO A 37 15.59 -16.03 12.35
N VAL A 38 16.04 -14.77 12.37
CA VAL A 38 15.60 -13.73 11.42
C VAL A 38 16.10 -14.05 10.00
N LEU A 39 17.32 -14.57 9.89
CA LEU A 39 17.89 -14.98 8.61
C LEU A 39 17.17 -16.22 8.05
N ALA A 40 16.83 -17.18 8.91
CA ALA A 40 16.05 -18.37 8.53
C ALA A 40 14.64 -17.99 8.01
N GLY A 41 13.95 -17.09 8.72
CA GLY A 41 12.65 -16.54 8.28
C GLY A 41 12.76 -15.80 6.95
N SER A 42 13.82 -14.99 6.77
CA SER A 42 14.06 -14.27 5.52
C SER A 42 14.31 -15.22 4.34
N LEU A 43 15.12 -16.27 4.56
CA LEU A 43 15.39 -17.29 3.55
C LEU A 43 14.11 -18.04 3.13
N ALA A 44 13.26 -18.40 4.09
CA ALA A 44 11.97 -19.01 3.81
C ALA A 44 11.06 -18.09 2.98
N ALA A 45 10.94 -16.82 3.37
CA ALA A 45 10.15 -15.83 2.64
C ALA A 45 10.66 -15.59 1.21
N ILE A 46 11.97 -15.53 1.01
CA ILE A 46 12.57 -15.37 -0.33
C ILE A 46 12.23 -16.57 -1.22
N ARG A 47 12.37 -17.80 -0.71
CA ARG A 47 12.04 -19.02 -1.45
C ARG A 47 10.56 -19.10 -1.81
N LEU A 48 9.68 -18.77 -0.87
CA LEU A 48 8.22 -18.76 -1.10
C LEU A 48 7.85 -17.69 -2.14
N LEU A 49 8.35 -16.46 -2.01
CA LEU A 49 8.00 -15.39 -2.95
C LEU A 49 8.62 -15.59 -4.35
N ALA A 50 9.67 -16.40 -4.48
CA ALA A 50 10.23 -16.81 -5.77
C ALA A 50 9.46 -17.97 -6.44
N SER A 51 8.59 -18.67 -5.70
CA SER A 51 7.83 -19.81 -6.20
C SER A 51 6.55 -19.41 -6.97
N GLU A 52 5.79 -20.41 -7.44
CA GLU A 52 4.46 -20.20 -8.02
C GLU A 52 3.48 -19.57 -7.01
N GLU A 53 3.58 -19.95 -5.74
CA GLU A 53 2.77 -19.35 -4.68
C GLU A 53 3.04 -17.83 -4.60
N GLY A 54 4.31 -17.43 -4.65
CA GLY A 54 4.70 -16.03 -4.73
C GLY A 54 4.14 -15.30 -5.96
N ARG A 55 4.08 -15.96 -7.12
CA ARG A 55 3.44 -15.42 -8.33
C ARG A 55 1.94 -15.23 -8.13
N SER A 56 1.24 -16.23 -7.59
CA SER A 56 -0.18 -16.15 -7.24
C SER A 56 -0.47 -15.02 -6.25
N LEU A 57 0.34 -14.87 -5.19
CA LEU A 57 0.22 -13.79 -4.21
C LEU A 57 0.37 -12.41 -4.85
N ARG A 58 1.31 -12.24 -5.79
CA ARG A 58 1.45 -10.98 -6.53
C ARG A 58 0.25 -10.70 -7.43
N GLY A 59 -0.29 -11.72 -8.11
CA GLY A 59 -1.51 -11.59 -8.92
C GLY A 59 -2.68 -11.08 -8.08
N ARG A 60 -2.96 -11.75 -6.96
CA ARG A 60 -4.00 -11.35 -5.99
C ARG A 60 -3.77 -9.94 -5.42
N HIS A 61 -2.54 -9.65 -4.99
CA HIS A 61 -2.18 -8.33 -4.48
C HIS A 61 -2.47 -7.22 -5.50
N GLN A 62 -2.08 -7.39 -6.77
CA GLN A 62 -2.35 -6.41 -7.80
C GLN A 62 -3.84 -6.29 -8.14
N ALA A 63 -4.61 -7.39 -8.05
CA ALA A 63 -6.06 -7.35 -8.23
C ALA A 63 -6.75 -6.49 -7.14
N ILE A 64 -6.40 -6.71 -5.87
CA ILE A 64 -6.96 -5.91 -4.76
C ILE A 64 -6.53 -4.44 -4.84
N VAL A 65 -5.28 -4.15 -5.22
CA VAL A 65 -4.84 -2.77 -5.46
C VAL A 65 -5.70 -2.09 -6.52
N ARG A 66 -5.97 -2.75 -7.65
CA ARG A 66 -6.81 -2.20 -8.71
C ARG A 66 -8.24 -2.00 -8.25
N TYR A 67 -8.77 -2.96 -7.49
CA TYR A 67 -10.11 -2.86 -6.92
C TYR A 67 -10.23 -1.63 -6.01
N LEU A 68 -9.31 -1.43 -5.07
CA LEU A 68 -9.27 -0.23 -4.23
C LEU A 68 -9.22 1.07 -5.06
N LYS A 69 -8.33 1.15 -6.06
CA LYS A 69 -8.22 2.34 -6.92
C LYS A 69 -9.52 2.64 -7.66
N LEU A 70 -10.22 1.60 -8.14
CA LEU A 70 -11.49 1.74 -8.82
C LEU A 70 -12.60 2.15 -7.84
N SER A 71 -12.70 1.51 -6.68
CA SER A 71 -13.71 1.84 -5.67
C SER A 71 -13.58 3.27 -5.17
N LEU A 72 -12.35 3.77 -4.95
CA LEU A 72 -12.11 5.18 -4.63
C LEU A 72 -12.59 6.11 -5.75
N LEU A 73 -12.28 5.78 -7.01
CA LEU A 73 -12.69 6.57 -8.17
C LEU A 73 -14.22 6.64 -8.30
N VAL A 74 -14.90 5.49 -8.19
CA VAL A 74 -16.36 5.39 -8.28
C VAL A 74 -17.04 6.16 -7.15
N ALA A 75 -16.45 6.16 -5.94
CA ALA A 75 -16.91 6.95 -4.81
C ALA A 75 -16.59 8.45 -4.91
N GLY A 76 -15.85 8.89 -5.94
CA GLY A 76 -15.42 10.28 -6.10
C GLY A 76 -14.33 10.72 -5.11
N LEU A 77 -13.68 9.78 -4.42
CA LEU A 77 -12.59 10.04 -3.49
C LEU A 77 -11.27 10.31 -4.23
N PRO A 78 -10.43 11.23 -3.73
CA PRO A 78 -9.20 11.58 -4.40
C PRO A 78 -8.14 10.49 -4.27
N GLN A 79 -7.33 10.33 -5.32
CA GLN A 79 -6.13 9.50 -5.28
C GLN A 79 -5.05 10.10 -6.19
N LEU A 80 -3.79 10.10 -5.73
CA LEU A 80 -2.70 10.50 -6.62
C LEU A 80 -2.36 9.36 -7.59
N PRO A 81 -1.95 9.68 -8.83
CA PRO A 81 -1.48 8.69 -9.80
C PRO A 81 -0.39 7.80 -9.23
N SER A 82 -0.55 6.49 -9.41
CA SER A 82 0.44 5.52 -8.99
C SER A 82 0.32 4.27 -9.85
N VAL A 83 1.43 3.87 -10.48
CA VAL A 83 1.54 2.56 -11.15
C VAL A 83 1.90 1.44 -10.17
N SER A 84 2.09 1.77 -8.89
CA SER A 84 2.50 0.84 -7.84
C SER A 84 1.31 0.31 -7.03
N HIS A 85 1.61 -0.55 -6.06
CA HIS A 85 0.65 -1.06 -5.06
C HIS A 85 0.33 -0.08 -3.93
N ILE A 86 0.97 1.09 -3.92
CA ILE A 86 0.72 2.14 -2.94
C ILE A 86 -0.36 3.06 -3.50
N VAL A 87 -1.42 3.29 -2.71
CA VAL A 87 -2.56 4.14 -3.07
C VAL A 87 -2.60 5.35 -2.13
N PRO A 88 -2.00 6.48 -2.53
CA PRO A 88 -2.02 7.71 -1.75
C PRO A 88 -3.33 8.48 -1.94
N VAL A 89 -3.98 8.87 -0.84
CA VAL A 89 -5.18 9.73 -0.82
C VAL A 89 -4.75 11.08 -0.25
N PRO A 90 -4.66 12.15 -1.07
CA PRO A 90 -4.18 13.46 -0.62
C PRO A 90 -5.21 14.15 0.27
N ILE A 91 -4.74 14.74 1.37
CA ILE A 91 -5.55 15.54 2.29
C ILE A 91 -4.67 16.67 2.80
N THR A 92 -4.79 17.85 2.20
CA THR A 92 -3.96 19.01 2.53
C THR A 92 -4.21 19.49 3.96
N GLY A 93 -3.14 19.60 4.75
CA GLY A 93 -3.16 20.06 6.13
C GLY A 93 -3.01 18.93 7.15
N ALA A 94 -1.96 19.01 7.96
CA ALA A 94 -1.58 18.00 8.95
C ALA A 94 -2.71 17.64 9.93
N ASP A 95 -3.44 18.65 10.43
CA ASP A 95 -4.54 18.44 11.37
C ASP A 95 -5.72 17.72 10.71
N LYS A 96 -6.02 18.05 9.45
CA LYS A 96 -7.11 17.43 8.68
C LYS A 96 -6.82 15.96 8.38
N VAL A 97 -5.62 15.65 7.88
CA VAL A 97 -5.26 14.25 7.57
C VAL A 97 -5.22 13.39 8.84
N ALA A 98 -4.80 13.97 9.97
CA ALA A 98 -4.81 13.29 11.26
C ALA A 98 -6.25 13.03 11.76
N ALA A 99 -7.14 14.01 11.63
CA ALA A 99 -8.54 13.88 12.04
C ALA A 99 -9.29 12.82 11.21
N VAL A 100 -9.02 12.73 9.89
CA VAL A 100 -9.58 11.66 9.06
C VAL A 100 -9.02 10.29 9.45
N ALA A 101 -7.71 10.19 9.69
CA ALA A 101 -7.11 8.93 10.15
C ALA A 101 -7.70 8.48 11.49
N GLU A 102 -7.96 9.41 12.42
CA GLU A 102 -8.61 9.12 13.70
C GLU A 102 -10.07 8.68 13.51
N SER A 103 -10.82 9.35 12.63
CA SER A 103 -12.22 8.99 12.29
C SER A 103 -12.31 7.58 11.69
N LEU A 104 -11.36 7.21 10.83
CA LEU A 104 -11.24 5.85 10.29
C LEU A 104 -10.90 4.84 11.39
N MET A 105 -9.96 5.18 12.28
CA MET A 105 -9.56 4.30 13.38
C MET A 105 -10.74 3.98 14.30
N LYS A 106 -11.59 4.98 14.60
CA LYS A 106 -12.84 4.79 15.37
C LYS A 106 -13.83 3.85 14.70
N ARG A 107 -13.76 3.70 13.37
CA ARG A 107 -14.56 2.77 12.55
C ARG A 107 -13.87 1.43 12.30
N GLY A 108 -12.74 1.16 12.98
CA GLY A 108 -12.00 -0.09 12.84
C GLY A 108 -11.03 -0.13 11.65
N HIS A 109 -10.80 0.99 10.97
CA HIS A 109 -9.88 1.09 9.83
C HIS A 109 -8.61 1.84 10.23
N TYR A 110 -7.51 1.13 10.42
CA TYR A 110 -6.23 1.76 10.71
C TYR A 110 -5.48 2.16 9.43
N VAL A 111 -5.27 3.48 9.25
CA VAL A 111 -4.37 4.03 8.25
C VAL A 111 -3.59 5.20 8.86
N GLN A 112 -2.29 5.24 8.61
CA GLN A 112 -1.44 6.28 9.14
C GLN A 112 -1.53 7.55 8.29
N ALA A 113 -1.77 8.68 8.95
CA ALA A 113 -1.57 10.00 8.36
C ALA A 113 -0.07 10.24 8.12
N ILE A 114 0.30 10.59 6.88
CA ILE A 114 1.66 10.90 6.48
C ILE A 114 1.82 12.41 6.35
N ASN A 115 2.67 12.98 7.21
CA ASN A 115 2.85 14.42 7.40
C ASN A 115 4.35 14.76 7.26
N TYR A 116 4.69 16.05 7.32
CA TYR A 116 6.07 16.49 7.49
C TYR A 116 6.76 15.82 8.70
N PRO A 117 8.02 15.36 8.60
CA PRO A 117 8.98 15.52 7.49
C PRO A 117 8.94 14.41 6.43
N THR A 118 8.01 13.46 6.52
CA THR A 118 7.94 12.33 5.59
C THR A 118 7.52 12.78 4.19
N VAL A 119 6.68 13.81 4.11
CA VAL A 119 6.24 14.49 2.89
C VAL A 119 6.34 16.01 3.07
N ALA A 120 6.40 16.77 1.98
CA ALA A 120 6.41 18.21 2.05
C ALA A 120 5.11 18.76 2.67
N ARG A 121 5.18 19.95 3.27
CA ARG A 121 3.99 20.64 3.78
C ARG A 121 3.04 20.95 2.62
N GLY A 122 1.75 20.67 2.80
CA GLY A 122 0.75 20.77 1.74
C GLY A 122 0.62 19.52 0.86
N GLU A 123 1.50 18.52 1.03
CA GLU A 123 1.40 17.21 0.36
C GLU A 123 1.04 16.08 1.34
N GLU A 124 0.36 16.43 2.43
CA GLU A 124 -0.11 15.46 3.41
C GLU A 124 -1.11 14.48 2.77
N ARG A 125 -1.04 13.21 3.19
CA ARG A 125 -1.81 12.13 2.57
C ARG A 125 -2.02 10.95 3.50
N LEU A 126 -3.09 10.21 3.28
CA LEU A 126 -3.21 8.84 3.75
C LEU A 126 -2.49 7.91 2.77
N ARG A 127 -1.77 6.91 3.27
CA ARG A 127 -1.02 5.95 2.44
C ARG A 127 -1.59 4.54 2.61
N PHE A 128 -2.50 4.16 1.71
CA PHE A 128 -3.02 2.80 1.67
C PHE A 128 -2.04 1.85 0.97
N ALA A 129 -1.94 0.63 1.51
CA ALA A 129 -1.12 -0.45 0.98
C ALA A 129 -1.85 -1.78 1.19
N PRO A 130 -2.91 -2.08 0.41
CA PRO A 130 -3.68 -3.29 0.62
C PRO A 130 -2.81 -4.53 0.33
N GLY A 131 -2.82 -5.48 1.25
CA GLY A 131 -2.19 -6.79 1.05
C GLY A 131 -3.08 -7.77 0.28
N PRO A 132 -2.54 -8.91 -0.19
CA PRO A 132 -3.28 -9.92 -0.96
C PRO A 132 -4.42 -10.62 -0.18
N TYR A 133 -4.51 -10.38 1.13
CA TYR A 133 -5.53 -10.96 2.01
C TYR A 133 -6.66 -9.98 2.38
N HIS A 134 -6.59 -8.73 1.93
CA HIS A 134 -7.77 -7.85 2.02
C HIS A 134 -8.79 -8.31 0.99
N THR A 135 -10.06 -8.40 1.39
CA THR A 135 -11.15 -8.82 0.50
C THR A 135 -11.85 -7.61 -0.12
N PRO A 136 -12.58 -7.77 -1.22
CA PRO A 136 -13.42 -6.72 -1.78
C PRO A 136 -14.35 -6.07 -0.74
N GLU A 137 -14.97 -6.87 0.12
CA GLU A 137 -15.90 -6.39 1.16
C GLU A 137 -15.18 -5.50 2.19
N MET A 138 -13.94 -5.82 2.55
CA MET A 138 -13.12 -4.97 3.41
C MET A 138 -12.79 -3.64 2.72
N ILE A 139 -12.54 -3.66 1.41
CA ILE A 139 -12.29 -2.45 0.62
C ILE A 139 -13.55 -1.59 0.52
N ASP A 140 -14.72 -2.19 0.27
CA ASP A 140 -15.99 -1.46 0.19
C ASP A 140 -16.36 -0.83 1.54
N SER A 141 -16.14 -1.56 2.64
CA SER A 141 -16.29 -1.03 4.00
C SER A 141 -15.34 0.15 4.25
N LEU A 142 -14.08 0.03 3.83
CA LEU A 142 -13.09 1.11 3.94
C LEU A 142 -13.52 2.35 3.14
N VAL A 143 -13.97 2.18 1.90
CA VAL A 143 -14.37 3.29 1.02
C VAL A 143 -15.59 4.02 1.58
N THR A 144 -16.55 3.27 2.13
CA THR A 144 -17.72 3.85 2.83
C THR A 144 -17.26 4.66 4.05
N ALA A 145 -16.44 4.06 4.92
CA ALA A 145 -15.90 4.72 6.11
C ALA A 145 -15.06 5.97 5.77
N LEU A 146 -14.28 5.93 4.69
CA LEU A 146 -13.47 7.05 4.22
C LEU A 146 -14.34 8.21 3.72
N THR A 147 -15.42 7.90 3.00
CA THR A 147 -16.40 8.90 2.54
C THR A 147 -17.06 9.59 3.72
N GLU A 148 -17.51 8.83 4.72
CA GLU A 148 -18.07 9.39 5.96
C GLU A 148 -17.04 10.26 6.70
N ALA A 149 -15.81 9.78 6.84
CA ALA A 149 -14.74 10.52 7.51
C ALA A 149 -14.42 11.85 6.80
N PHE A 150 -14.49 11.89 5.47
CA PHE A 150 -14.34 13.13 4.70
C PHE A 150 -15.48 14.11 5.01
N HIS A 151 -16.73 13.63 5.02
CA HIS A 151 -17.90 14.45 5.37
C HIS A 151 -17.82 15.01 6.79
N GLU A 152 -17.52 14.16 7.77
CA GLU A 152 -17.40 14.56 9.19
C GLU A 152 -16.37 15.66 9.41
N ASN A 153 -15.27 15.62 8.64
CA ASN A 153 -14.16 16.56 8.76
C ASN A 153 -14.26 17.73 7.77
N ASN A 154 -15.41 17.92 7.11
CA ASN A 154 -15.67 19.00 6.15
C ASN A 154 -14.62 19.08 5.03
N ILE A 155 -14.17 17.92 4.53
CA ILE A 155 -13.22 17.84 3.41
C ILE A 155 -14.01 17.73 2.11
N SER A 156 -13.77 18.68 1.20
CA SER A 156 -14.48 18.77 -0.07
C SER A 156 -13.90 17.81 -1.10
N PHE A 157 -14.74 16.96 -1.69
CA PHE A 157 -14.39 16.10 -2.83
C PHE A 157 -14.06 16.91 -4.09
N ASN A 158 -14.64 18.12 -4.22
CA ASN A 158 -14.49 18.98 -5.39
C ASN A 158 -13.08 19.58 -5.54
N GLU A 159 -12.24 19.54 -4.50
CA GLU A 159 -10.85 20.00 -4.60
C GLU A 159 -10.05 19.15 -5.63
N PHE A 160 -10.49 17.92 -5.87
CA PHE A 160 -9.77 16.90 -6.63
C PHE A 160 -10.48 16.44 -7.92
N MET A 161 -11.67 16.97 -8.21
CA MET A 161 -12.45 16.68 -9.41
C MET A 161 -12.55 17.93 -10.29
N LYS A 162 -12.22 17.81 -11.58
CA LYS A 162 -12.43 18.86 -12.59
C LYS A 162 -13.27 18.28 -13.72
N ASN A 163 -14.43 18.88 -14.00
CA ASN A 163 -15.36 18.46 -15.07
C ASN A 163 -15.78 16.97 -15.01
N GLY A 164 -16.02 16.42 -13.81
CA GLY A 164 -16.41 15.01 -13.66
C GLY A 164 -15.27 14.01 -13.88
N THR A 165 -14.03 14.49 -14.02
CA THR A 165 -12.82 13.67 -14.10
C THR A 165 -11.89 14.00 -12.94
N CYS A 166 -11.18 12.98 -12.46
CA CYS A 166 -10.12 13.15 -11.46
C CYS A 166 -9.06 14.11 -11.99
N ARG A 167 -8.94 15.27 -11.34
CA ARG A 167 -8.11 16.42 -11.76
C ARG A 167 -6.62 16.08 -11.83
N GLU A 168 -6.17 15.21 -10.94
CA GLU A 168 -4.76 14.85 -10.79
C GLU A 168 -4.37 13.62 -11.59
N CYS A 169 -5.34 12.78 -11.98
CA CYS A 169 -5.01 11.47 -12.51
C CYS A 169 -5.18 11.26 -14.00
N SER A 170 -5.96 12.08 -14.75
CA SER A 170 -6.08 12.02 -16.22
C SER A 170 -6.09 10.59 -16.81
N MET A 171 -6.60 9.60 -16.06
CA MET A 171 -6.28 8.20 -16.26
C MET A 171 -7.43 7.51 -16.96
N GLU A 172 -7.22 7.15 -18.23
CA GLU A 172 -7.99 6.10 -18.91
C GLU A 172 -7.50 4.74 -18.41
N TYR A 173 -8.33 4.03 -17.65
CA TYR A 173 -8.04 2.64 -17.33
C TYR A 173 -8.46 1.75 -18.51
N LYS A 174 -7.49 1.17 -19.22
CA LYS A 174 -7.74 0.00 -20.08
C LYS A 174 -8.09 -1.19 -19.19
N VAL A 175 -9.39 -1.45 -19.04
CA VAL A 175 -9.92 -2.56 -18.24
C VAL A 175 -9.83 -3.85 -19.05
N ASP A 176 -8.61 -4.37 -19.27
CA ASP A 176 -8.42 -5.70 -19.85
C ASP A 176 -7.94 -6.66 -18.75
N ILE A 177 -8.77 -6.86 -17.73
CA ILE A 177 -8.59 -7.94 -16.77
C ILE A 177 -9.95 -8.60 -16.63
N ALA A 178 -10.11 -9.73 -17.30
CA ALA A 178 -11.25 -10.60 -17.12
C ALA A 178 -11.35 -10.95 -15.63
N TYR A 179 -12.45 -10.53 -15.02
CA TYR A 179 -12.89 -11.04 -13.74
C TYR A 179 -13.42 -12.46 -14.01
N GLU A 180 -12.54 -13.45 -14.01
CA GLU A 180 -12.97 -14.85 -14.05
C GLU A 180 -13.53 -15.21 -12.68
N GLU A 181 -14.86 -15.03 -12.56
CA GLU A 181 -15.82 -15.43 -11.52
C GLU A 181 -15.46 -15.24 -10.02
N PRO A 182 -16.45 -14.86 -9.18
CA PRO A 182 -16.27 -14.92 -7.74
C PRO A 182 -16.17 -16.39 -7.31
N PHE A 183 -15.11 -16.76 -6.59
CA PHE A 183 -14.99 -18.06 -5.92
C PHE A 183 -16.27 -18.32 -5.10
N LYS A 184 -17.15 -19.19 -5.59
CA LYS A 184 -18.30 -19.68 -4.83
C LYS A 184 -17.78 -20.64 -3.78
N TYR A 185 -17.94 -20.30 -2.50
CA TYR A 185 -17.75 -21.27 -1.42
C TYR A 185 -18.76 -22.40 -1.63
N THR A 186 -18.27 -23.59 -1.98
CA THR A 186 -19.05 -24.81 -1.83
C THR A 186 -19.29 -25.01 -0.35
N GLN A 187 -20.53 -24.75 0.10
CA GLN A 187 -21.00 -25.25 1.39
C GLN A 187 -20.91 -26.77 1.34
N VAL A 188 -20.01 -27.34 2.13
CA VAL A 188 -19.98 -28.78 2.37
C VAL A 188 -20.99 -29.05 3.48
N ALA A 189 -22.00 -29.85 3.15
CA ALA A 189 -22.99 -30.40 4.07
C ALA A 189 -22.37 -31.42 5.03
#